data_AF-A0AAN0S607-F1
#
_entry.id   AF-A0AAN0S607-F1
#
_cell.length_a   1.000
_cell.length_b   1.000
_cell.length_c   1.000
_cell.angle_alpha   90.00
_cell.angle_beta   90.00
_cell.angle_gamma   90.00
#
_symmetry.space_group_name_H-M   'P 1'
#
loop_
_entity.id
_entity.type
_entity.pdbx_description
1 polymer ?
#
loop_
_entity_poly.entity_id
_entity_poly.type
_entity_poly.pdbx_seq_one_letter_code
_entity_poly.pdbx_strand_id
1 'polypeptide(L)'
;MNEQLIAFEAMLAAKDSAQWAWWTMAASIATVLISLATLGMAFTALNTWRDEEELKLKMEFKRAVLELIYALESMPEIWWYHQISIARTRLNAYPEIANRIDDDAQIYFKKQALKEAFDDATKAWLMCEHLFSDSQTDSDWTKFNDEFRPYIMRGGNKQLLSNILDSLSFKLKML
;
A
#
# COMPACT_ATOMS: atom_id res chain seq x y z
N MET A 1 13.90 15.94 79.86
CA MET A 1 14.10 15.71 78.41
C MET A 1 14.46 17.06 77.82
N ASN A 2 15.70 17.24 77.37
CA ASN A 2 16.29 18.58 77.19
C ASN A 2 15.97 19.11 75.79
N GLU A 3 15.46 20.35 75.71
CA GLU A 3 15.13 21.06 74.45
C GLU A 3 16.28 21.05 73.43
N GLN A 4 17.53 21.07 73.91
CA GLN A 4 18.73 21.00 73.08
C GLN A 4 18.88 19.66 72.33
N LEU A 5 18.47 18.55 72.94
CA LEU A 5 18.52 17.23 72.31
C LEU A 5 17.47 17.14 71.19
N ILE A 6 16.26 17.63 71.47
CA ILE A 6 15.15 17.68 70.50
C ILE A 6 15.51 18.60 69.33
N ALA A 7 16.13 19.76 69.61
CA ALA A 7 16.61 20.68 68.58
C ALA A 7 17.72 20.07 67.71
N PHE A 8 18.63 19.28 68.29
CA PHE A 8 19.70 18.61 67.55
C PHE A 8 19.18 17.48 66.66
N GLU A 9 18.28 16.64 67.16
CA GLU A 9 17.63 15.60 66.36
C GLU A 9 16.79 16.18 65.21
N ALA A 10 16.06 17.27 65.48
CA ALA A 10 15.34 18.02 64.45
C ALA A 10 16.28 18.60 63.39
N MET A 11 17.45 19.10 63.78
CA MET A 11 18.47 19.62 62.87
C MET A 11 19.06 18.52 61.98
N LEU A 12 19.32 17.33 62.54
CA LEU A 12 19.80 16.17 61.76
C LEU A 12 18.73 15.69 60.77
N ALA A 13 17.48 15.59 61.19
CA ALA A 13 16.37 15.24 60.32
C ALA A 13 16.16 16.27 59.19
N ALA A 14 16.32 17.57 59.49
CA ALA A 14 16.27 18.64 58.49
C ALA A 14 17.40 18.54 57.47
N LYS A 15 18.62 18.16 57.89
CA LYS A 15 19.75 17.94 56.99
C LYS A 15 19.54 16.73 56.08
N ASP A 16 19.10 15.60 56.64
CA ASP A 16 18.88 14.38 55.88
C ASP A 16 17.74 14.55 54.88
N SER A 17 16.65 15.22 55.28
CA SER A 17 15.55 15.56 54.36
C SER A 17 16.00 16.51 53.24
N ALA A 18 16.87 17.47 53.51
CA ALA A 18 17.45 18.33 52.47
C ALA A 18 18.32 17.55 51.47
N GLN A 19 19.08 16.56 51.94
CA GLN A 19 19.88 15.69 51.06
C GLN A 19 19.00 14.82 50.16
N TRP A 20 17.94 14.23 50.71
CA TRP A 20 16.96 13.50 49.91
C TRP A 20 16.23 14.40 48.90
N ALA A 21 15.87 15.62 49.30
CA ALA A 21 15.24 16.60 48.41
C ALA A 21 16.13 16.99 47.22
N TRP A 22 17.44 17.10 47.43
CA TRP A 22 18.39 17.37 46.34
C TRP A 22 18.44 16.21 45.33
N TRP A 23 18.49 14.97 45.81
CA TRP A 23 18.49 13.78 44.94
C TRP A 23 17.18 13.62 44.18
N THR A 24 16.03 13.92 44.79
CA THR A 24 14.73 13.86 44.10
C THR A 24 14.58 14.96 43.06
N MET A 25 15.10 16.16 43.30
CA MET A 25 15.18 17.22 42.29
C MET A 25 16.10 16.85 41.12
N ALA A 26 17.27 16.26 41.39
CA ALA A 26 18.15 15.78 40.33
C ALA A 26 17.50 14.66 39.50
N ALA A 27 16.82 13.72 40.17
CA ALA A 27 16.09 12.65 39.53
C ALA A 27 14.93 13.17 38.67
N SER A 28 14.18 14.18 39.13
CA SER A 28 13.06 14.74 38.38
C SER A 28 13.52 15.50 37.12
N ILE A 29 14.66 16.19 37.17
CA ILE A 29 15.25 16.80 35.97
C ILE A 29 15.68 15.70 34.99
N ALA A 30 16.33 14.65 35.47
CA ALA A 30 16.76 13.53 34.63
C ALA A 30 15.56 12.82 33.97
N THR A 31 14.47 12.58 34.69
CA THR A 31 13.27 11.96 34.11
C THR A 31 12.62 12.85 33.07
N VAL A 32 12.54 14.17 33.31
CA VAL A 32 12.03 15.12 32.30
C VAL A 32 12.86 15.07 31.02
N LEU A 33 14.19 15.04 31.13
CA LEU A 33 15.08 14.94 29.96
C LEU A 33 14.88 13.62 29.20
N ILE A 34 14.76 12.50 29.91
CA ILE A 34 14.50 11.18 29.31
C ILE A 34 13.13 11.15 28.63
N SER A 35 12.10 11.73 29.26
CA SER A 35 10.76 11.84 28.66
C SER A 35 10.78 12.69 27.40
N LEU A 36 11.52 13.80 27.39
CA LEU A 36 11.68 14.66 26.22
C LEU A 36 12.41 13.92 25.07
N ALA A 37 13.47 13.18 25.38
CA ALA A 37 14.20 12.38 24.41
C ALA A 37 13.31 11.27 23.82
N THR A 38 12.55 10.57 24.66
CA THR A 38 11.59 9.55 24.24
C THR A 38 10.53 10.13 23.30
N LEU A 39 10.01 11.32 23.60
CA LEU A 39 9.06 12.02 22.74
C LEU A 39 9.68 12.34 21.38
N GLY A 40 10.91 12.85 21.36
CA GLY A 40 11.65 13.12 20.12
C GLY A 40 11.83 11.88 19.26
N MET A 41 12.23 10.75 19.86
CA MET A 41 12.34 9.47 19.15
C MET A 41 10.99 8.99 18.61
N ALA A 42 9.91 9.12 19.39
CA ALA A 42 8.57 8.75 18.97
C ALA A 42 8.11 9.57 17.73
N PHE A 43 8.40 10.87 17.70
CA PHE A 43 8.12 11.70 16.52
C PHE A 43 8.89 11.22 15.29
N THR A 44 10.18 10.91 15.43
CA THR A 44 10.97 10.40 14.30
C THR A 44 10.47 9.04 13.81
N ALA A 45 10.11 8.13 14.73
CA ALA A 45 9.59 6.82 14.40
C ALA A 45 8.25 6.91 13.65
N LEU A 46 7.36 7.83 14.06
CA LEU A 46 6.09 8.08 13.38
C LEU A 46 6.29 8.59 11.95
N ASN A 47 7.23 9.52 11.75
CA ASN A 47 7.54 10.01 10.41
C ASN A 47 8.11 8.89 9.51
N THR A 48 9.06 8.11 10.02
CA THR A 48 9.62 6.96 9.28
C THR A 48 8.53 5.94 8.93
N TRP A 49 7.63 5.63 9.87
CA TRP A 49 6.52 4.72 9.61
C TRP A 49 5.59 5.21 8.52
N ARG A 50 5.28 6.51 8.50
CA ARG A 50 4.46 7.09 7.43
C ARG A 50 5.14 6.95 6.07
N ASP A 51 6.43 7.24 5.99
CA ASP A 51 7.19 7.13 4.74
C ASP A 51 7.28 5.66 4.27
N GLU A 52 7.39 4.70 5.19
CA GLU A 52 7.33 3.26 4.90
C GLU A 52 5.95 2.82 4.39
N GLU A 53 4.86 3.32 4.99
CA GLU A 53 3.50 3.04 4.53
C GLU A 53 3.28 3.57 3.10
N GLU A 54 3.71 4.79 2.81
CA GLU A 54 3.61 5.36 1.45
C GLU A 54 4.38 4.53 0.43
N LEU A 55 5.60 4.11 0.74
CA LEU A 55 6.42 3.27 -0.15
C LEU A 55 5.78 1.90 -0.37
N LYS A 56 5.21 1.30 0.68
CA LYS A 56 4.49 0.02 0.57
C LYS A 56 3.27 0.14 -0.35
N LEU A 57 2.49 1.21 -0.23
CA LEU A 57 1.34 1.46 -1.10
C LEU A 57 1.75 1.61 -2.58
N LYS A 58 2.85 2.33 -2.85
CA LYS A 58 3.41 2.45 -4.21
C LYS A 58 3.86 1.10 -4.78
N MET A 59 4.51 0.27 -3.96
CA MET A 59 4.92 -1.08 -4.36
C MET A 59 3.74 -2.00 -4.64
N GLU A 60 2.68 -1.92 -3.83
CA GLU A 60 1.45 -2.68 -4.02
C GLU A 60 0.76 -2.30 -5.33
N PHE A 61 0.63 -1.01 -5.62
CA PHE A 61 0.09 -0.54 -6.90
C PHE A 61 0.94 -1.01 -8.09
N LYS A 62 2.26 -0.89 -8.00
CA LYS A 62 3.18 -1.40 -9.04
C LYS A 62 3.03 -2.89 -9.28
N ARG A 63 2.90 -3.68 -8.21
CA ARG A 63 2.67 -5.12 -8.32
C ARG A 63 1.35 -5.40 -9.05
N ALA A 64 0.28 -4.71 -8.68
CA ALA A 64 -1.03 -4.91 -9.29
C ALA A 64 -1.05 -4.50 -10.77
N VAL A 65 -0.36 -3.42 -11.15
CA VAL A 65 -0.15 -3.01 -12.55
C VAL A 65 0.61 -4.08 -13.34
N LEU A 66 1.63 -4.71 -12.75
CA LEU A 66 2.36 -5.81 -13.41
C LEU A 66 1.47 -7.04 -13.59
N GLU A 67 0.67 -7.42 -12.60
CA GLU A 67 -0.30 -8.51 -12.72
C GLU A 67 -1.34 -8.21 -13.83
N LEU A 68 -1.76 -6.94 -13.95
CA LEU A 68 -2.63 -6.47 -15.02
C LEU A 68 -1.97 -6.54 -16.41
N ILE A 69 -0.68 -6.19 -16.52
CA ILE A 69 0.10 -6.35 -17.76
C ILE A 69 0.13 -7.82 -18.17
N TYR A 70 0.52 -8.73 -17.26
CA TYR A 70 0.56 -10.16 -17.56
C TYR A 70 -0.80 -10.71 -17.97
N ALA A 71 -1.88 -10.27 -17.31
CA ALA A 71 -3.22 -10.66 -17.69
C ALA A 71 -3.61 -10.13 -19.08
N LEU A 72 -3.21 -8.91 -19.44
CA LEU A 72 -3.45 -8.34 -20.77
C LEU A 72 -2.61 -9.03 -21.86
N GLU A 73 -1.36 -9.40 -21.55
CA GLU A 73 -0.50 -10.19 -22.43
C GLU A 73 -1.11 -11.57 -22.73
N SER A 74 -1.77 -12.18 -21.75
CA SER A 74 -2.43 -13.48 -21.91
C SER A 74 -3.61 -13.46 -22.90
N MET A 75 -4.25 -12.30 -23.07
CA MET A 75 -5.33 -12.11 -24.03
C MET A 75 -4.80 -12.16 -25.46
N PRO A 76 -5.58 -12.67 -26.43
CA PRO A 76 -5.22 -12.56 -27.84
C PRO A 76 -5.10 -11.09 -28.27
N GLU A 77 -4.29 -10.83 -29.29
CA GLU A 77 -4.03 -9.48 -29.82
C GLU A 77 -5.32 -8.74 -30.20
N ILE A 78 -6.26 -9.48 -30.79
CA ILE A 78 -7.59 -9.04 -31.17
C ILE A 78 -8.59 -10.09 -30.69
N TRP A 79 -9.67 -9.65 -30.06
CA TRP A 79 -10.80 -10.52 -29.72
C TRP A 79 -12.14 -9.82 -29.87
N TRP A 80 -13.20 -10.60 -29.90
CA TRP A 80 -14.57 -10.12 -30.02
C TRP A 80 -15.50 -10.69 -28.96
N TYR A 81 -16.49 -9.90 -28.56
CA TYR A 81 -17.49 -10.30 -27.56
C TYR A 81 -18.15 -11.66 -27.84
N HIS A 82 -18.44 -11.98 -29.11
CA HIS A 82 -19.10 -13.23 -29.46
C HIS A 82 -18.25 -14.47 -29.14
N GLN A 83 -16.91 -14.38 -29.21
CA GLN A 83 -16.01 -15.48 -28.87
C GLN A 83 -16.15 -15.86 -27.39
N ILE A 84 -16.28 -14.86 -26.51
CA ILE A 84 -16.52 -15.08 -25.07
C ILE A 84 -17.89 -15.75 -24.84
N SER A 85 -18.92 -15.30 -25.55
CA SER A 85 -20.26 -15.87 -25.42
C SER A 85 -20.29 -17.33 -25.86
N ILE A 86 -19.63 -17.66 -26.97
CA ILE A 86 -19.50 -19.04 -27.48
C ILE A 86 -18.69 -19.89 -26.49
N ALA A 87 -17.55 -19.39 -26.03
CA ALA A 87 -16.72 -20.04 -25.03
C ALA A 87 -17.51 -20.39 -23.76
N ARG A 88 -18.30 -19.45 -23.24
CA ARG A 88 -19.15 -19.66 -22.05
C ARG A 88 -20.18 -20.76 -22.26
N THR A 89 -20.91 -20.71 -23.38
CA THR A 89 -21.92 -21.73 -23.71
C THR A 89 -21.27 -23.12 -23.84
N ARG A 90 -20.10 -23.19 -24.45
CA ARG A 90 -19.32 -24.43 -24.63
C ARG A 90 -18.84 -25.00 -23.29
N LEU A 91 -18.31 -24.17 -22.40
CA LEU A 91 -17.90 -24.58 -21.05
C LEU A 91 -19.08 -25.08 -20.21
N ASN A 92 -20.25 -24.47 -20.35
CA ASN A 92 -21.46 -24.93 -19.66
C ASN A 92 -21.94 -26.29 -20.17
N ALA A 93 -21.80 -26.55 -21.47
CA ALA A 93 -22.18 -27.82 -22.08
C ALA A 93 -21.15 -28.94 -21.80
N TYR A 94 -19.88 -28.58 -21.70
CA TYR A 94 -18.75 -29.50 -21.58
C TYR A 94 -17.71 -28.98 -20.57
N PRO A 95 -17.94 -29.16 -19.26
CA PRO A 95 -17.08 -28.61 -18.20
C PRO A 95 -15.63 -29.12 -18.25
N GLU A 96 -15.39 -30.30 -18.80
CA GLU A 96 -14.06 -30.91 -18.95
C GLU A 96 -13.12 -30.10 -19.86
N ILE A 97 -13.67 -29.22 -20.70
CA ILE A 97 -12.91 -28.33 -21.57
C ILE A 97 -12.14 -27.28 -20.77
N ALA A 98 -12.59 -26.94 -19.55
CA ALA A 98 -11.91 -25.96 -18.70
C ALA A 98 -10.44 -26.32 -18.41
N ASN A 99 -10.12 -27.62 -18.36
CA ASN A 99 -8.76 -28.11 -18.09
C ASN A 99 -7.86 -28.18 -19.33
N ARG A 100 -8.37 -27.86 -20.53
CA ARG A 100 -7.62 -27.93 -21.79
C ARG A 100 -6.97 -26.59 -22.09
N ILE A 101 -5.64 -26.52 -22.01
CA ILE A 101 -4.86 -25.28 -22.15
C ILE A 101 -4.94 -24.69 -23.57
N ASP A 102 -5.14 -25.52 -24.59
CA ASP A 102 -5.14 -25.12 -26.02
C ASP A 102 -6.56 -24.99 -26.61
N ASP A 103 -7.60 -24.90 -25.77
CA ASP A 103 -8.97 -24.73 -26.26
C ASP A 103 -9.32 -23.24 -26.39
N ASP A 104 -10.01 -22.86 -27.47
CA ASP A 104 -10.51 -21.50 -27.68
C ASP A 104 -11.38 -20.99 -26.53
N ALA A 105 -12.02 -21.89 -25.77
CA ALA A 105 -12.80 -21.55 -24.60
C ALA A 105 -11.98 -20.90 -23.47
N GLN A 106 -10.65 -21.04 -23.46
CA GLN A 106 -9.75 -20.42 -22.49
C GLN A 106 -9.81 -18.89 -22.51
N ILE A 107 -10.26 -18.28 -23.62
CA ILE A 107 -10.49 -16.84 -23.71
C ILE A 107 -11.45 -16.32 -22.63
N TYR A 108 -12.41 -17.16 -22.19
CA TYR A 108 -13.33 -16.82 -21.11
C TYR A 108 -12.59 -16.61 -19.79
N PHE A 109 -11.71 -17.54 -19.41
CA PHE A 109 -10.92 -17.45 -18.18
C PHE A 109 -9.89 -16.34 -18.24
N LYS A 110 -9.22 -16.15 -19.39
CA LYS A 110 -8.29 -15.03 -19.62
C LYS A 110 -8.97 -13.67 -19.45
N LYS A 111 -10.18 -13.52 -19.98
CA LYS A 111 -10.99 -12.30 -19.79
C LYS A 111 -11.36 -12.09 -18.32
N GLN A 112 -11.71 -13.16 -17.61
CA GLN A 112 -12.04 -13.07 -16.18
C GLN A 112 -10.81 -12.67 -15.36
N ALA A 113 -9.67 -13.31 -15.57
CA ALA A 113 -8.40 -12.97 -14.93
C ALA A 113 -7.98 -11.52 -15.20
N LEU A 114 -8.17 -11.04 -16.44
CA LEU A 114 -7.90 -9.64 -16.80
C LEU A 114 -8.80 -8.67 -16.02
N LYS A 115 -10.08 -9.01 -15.83
CA LYS A 115 -11.00 -8.19 -15.05
C LYS A 115 -10.60 -8.18 -13.57
N GLU A 116 -10.25 -9.34 -13.01
CA GLU A 116 -9.80 -9.47 -11.62
C GLU A 116 -8.53 -8.65 -11.37
N ALA A 117 -7.52 -8.77 -12.25
CA ALA A 117 -6.29 -7.98 -12.17
C ALA A 117 -6.55 -6.47 -12.29
N PHE A 118 -7.51 -6.07 -13.13
CA PHE A 118 -7.94 -4.68 -13.24
C PHE A 118 -8.61 -4.17 -11.96
N ASP A 119 -9.51 -4.96 -11.37
CA ASP A 119 -10.19 -4.62 -10.13
C ASP A 119 -9.17 -4.48 -8.99
N ASP A 120 -8.16 -5.36 -8.92
CA ASP A 120 -7.10 -5.29 -7.92
C ASP A 120 -6.16 -4.10 -8.13
N ALA A 121 -5.77 -3.79 -9.37
CA ALA A 121 -5.02 -2.59 -9.68
C ALA A 121 -5.80 -1.31 -9.34
N THR A 122 -7.12 -1.30 -9.54
CA THR A 122 -7.98 -0.18 -9.16
C THR A 122 -8.07 -0.01 -7.65
N LYS A 123 -8.18 -1.10 -6.88
CA LYS A 123 -8.15 -1.03 -5.41
C LYS A 123 -6.81 -0.47 -4.92
N ALA A 124 -5.70 -0.98 -5.46
CA ALA A 124 -4.37 -0.51 -5.09
C ALA A 124 -4.18 0.98 -5.48
N TRP A 125 -4.69 1.40 -6.64
CA TRP A 125 -4.72 2.81 -7.04
C TRP A 125 -5.46 3.68 -6.02
N LEU A 126 -6.69 3.32 -5.64
CA LEU A 126 -7.49 4.10 -4.68
C LEU A 126 -6.78 4.32 -3.33
N MET A 127 -5.91 3.39 -2.92
CA MET A 127 -5.14 3.54 -1.68
C MET A 127 -3.96 4.51 -1.82
N CYS A 128 -3.43 4.69 -3.04
CA CYS A 128 -2.22 5.50 -3.30
C CYS A 128 -2.46 6.71 -4.21
N GLU A 129 -3.68 6.97 -4.66
CA GLU A 129 -4.03 8.04 -5.61
C GLU A 129 -3.49 9.41 -5.17
N HIS A 130 -3.64 9.73 -3.88
CA HIS A 130 -3.14 10.97 -3.28
C HIS A 130 -1.61 11.13 -3.35
N LEU A 131 -0.86 10.03 -3.47
CA LEU A 131 0.60 10.03 -3.61
C LEU A 131 1.05 10.38 -5.03
N PHE A 132 0.12 10.33 -5.99
CA PHE A 132 0.36 10.53 -7.42
C PHE A 132 -0.45 11.69 -8.01
N SER A 133 -1.14 12.48 -7.18
CA SER A 133 -1.95 13.61 -7.63
C SER A 133 -1.13 14.57 -8.49
N ASP A 134 -1.73 15.04 -9.59
CA ASP A 134 -1.12 15.92 -10.59
C ASP A 134 0.12 15.36 -11.30
N SER A 135 0.38 14.05 -11.16
CA SER A 135 1.50 13.39 -11.85
C SER A 135 1.07 12.82 -13.20
N GLN A 136 2.07 12.56 -14.06
CA GLN A 136 1.81 11.84 -15.31
C GLN A 136 1.29 10.41 -15.07
N THR A 137 1.59 9.79 -13.93
CA THR A 137 1.07 8.47 -13.56
C THR A 137 -0.45 8.50 -13.38
N ASP A 138 -0.99 9.56 -12.78
CA ASP A 138 -2.43 9.77 -12.63
C ASP A 138 -3.12 9.95 -14.00
N SER A 139 -2.53 10.77 -14.87
CA SER A 139 -3.02 10.94 -16.24
C SER A 139 -3.01 9.63 -17.04
N ASP A 140 -1.92 8.87 -16.97
CA ASP A 140 -1.78 7.59 -17.68
C ASP A 140 -2.76 6.54 -17.13
N TRP A 141 -2.94 6.47 -15.80
CA TRP A 141 -3.88 5.54 -15.18
C TRP A 141 -5.33 5.87 -15.52
N THR A 142 -5.70 7.16 -15.46
CA THR A 142 -7.05 7.62 -15.82
C THR A 142 -7.35 7.30 -17.28
N LYS A 143 -6.41 7.58 -18.19
CA LYS A 143 -6.54 7.25 -19.61
C LYS A 143 -6.66 5.73 -19.83
N PHE A 144 -5.88 4.93 -19.13
CA PHE A 144 -5.99 3.47 -19.19
C PHE A 144 -7.38 2.99 -18.75
N ASN A 145 -7.88 3.49 -17.62
CA ASN A 145 -9.17 3.12 -17.06
C ASN A 145 -10.33 3.43 -18.04
N ASP A 146 -10.31 4.62 -18.66
CA ASP A 146 -11.31 5.04 -19.64
C ASP A 146 -11.32 4.15 -20.89
N GLU A 147 -10.15 3.73 -21.37
CA GLU A 147 -9.99 2.86 -22.55
C GLU A 147 -10.23 1.37 -22.22
N PHE A 148 -10.00 0.96 -20.98
CA PHE A 148 -10.18 -0.42 -20.56
C PHE A 148 -11.65 -0.83 -20.59
N ARG A 149 -12.56 0.05 -20.15
CA ARG A 149 -14.01 -0.23 -20.11
C ARG A 149 -14.60 -0.60 -21.48
N PRO A 150 -14.42 0.17 -22.57
CA PRO A 150 -14.91 -0.22 -23.89
C PRO A 150 -14.21 -1.48 -24.40
N TYR A 151 -12.91 -1.66 -24.14
CA TYR A 151 -12.16 -2.86 -24.54
C TYR A 151 -12.73 -4.13 -23.89
N ILE A 152 -12.91 -4.17 -22.56
CA ILE A 152 -13.41 -5.36 -21.86
C ILE A 152 -14.86 -5.69 -22.21
N MET A 153 -15.65 -4.69 -22.62
CA MET A 153 -17.04 -4.87 -23.04
C MET A 153 -17.17 -5.37 -24.47
N ARG A 154 -16.50 -4.73 -25.43
CA ARG A 154 -16.73 -4.96 -26.87
C ARG A 154 -15.69 -5.88 -27.51
N GLY A 155 -14.54 -6.02 -26.89
CA GLY A 155 -13.34 -6.52 -27.53
C GLY A 155 -12.67 -5.46 -28.40
N GLY A 156 -11.50 -5.77 -28.92
CA GLY A 156 -10.69 -4.83 -29.69
C GLY A 156 -9.22 -5.24 -29.72
N ASN A 157 -8.39 -4.32 -30.20
CA ASN A 157 -6.94 -4.47 -30.21
C ASN A 157 -6.36 -4.02 -28.86
N LYS A 158 -5.53 -4.86 -28.23
CA LYS A 158 -4.91 -4.58 -26.94
C LYS A 158 -3.70 -3.63 -26.99
N GLN A 159 -3.15 -3.32 -28.16
CA GLN A 159 -1.92 -2.51 -28.33
C GLN A 159 -1.98 -1.15 -27.64
N LEU A 160 -3.11 -0.45 -27.76
CA LEU A 160 -3.28 0.85 -27.12
C LEU A 160 -3.14 0.72 -25.60
N LEU A 161 -3.82 -0.26 -25.01
CA LEU A 161 -3.78 -0.53 -23.57
C LEU A 161 -2.40 -0.99 -23.12
N SER A 162 -1.74 -1.86 -23.89
CA SER A 162 -0.37 -2.31 -23.63
C SER A 162 0.59 -1.13 -23.57
N ASN A 163 0.55 -0.24 -24.58
CA ASN A 163 1.44 0.92 -24.62
C ASN A 163 1.26 1.86 -23.42
N ILE A 164 0.02 2.06 -22.95
CA ILE A 164 -0.24 2.88 -21.77
C ILE A 164 0.31 2.19 -20.51
N LEU A 165 0.05 0.89 -20.34
CA LEU A 165 0.56 0.13 -19.20
C LEU A 165 2.09 0.04 -19.18
N ASP A 166 2.73 -0.10 -20.34
CA ASP A 166 4.19 -0.12 -20.47
C ASP A 166 4.79 1.22 -20.05
N SER A 167 4.20 2.34 -20.49
CA SER A 167 4.55 3.69 -20.01
C SER A 167 4.41 3.82 -18.49
N LEU A 168 3.30 3.32 -17.95
CA LEU A 168 2.99 3.38 -16.52
C LEU A 168 3.98 2.53 -15.70
N SER A 169 4.29 1.31 -16.16
CA SER A 169 5.27 0.42 -15.53
C SER A 169 6.69 1.00 -15.52
N PHE A 170 7.10 1.67 -16.62
CA PHE A 170 8.39 2.32 -16.71
C PHE A 170 8.51 3.47 -15.70
N LYS A 171 7.46 4.28 -15.56
CA LYS A 171 7.43 5.39 -14.59
C LYS A 171 7.42 4.89 -13.15
N LEU A 172 6.67 3.83 -12.85
CA LEU A 172 6.69 3.15 -11.54
C LEU A 172 8.01 2.43 -11.24
N LYS A 173 8.90 2.26 -12.22
CA LYS A 173 10.26 1.73 -12.01
C LYS A 173 11.25 2.81 -11.57
N MET A 174 10.98 4.07 -11.90
CA MET A 174 11.82 5.23 -11.58
C MET A 174 11.48 5.84 -10.20
N LEU A 175 10.34 5.45 -9.63
CA LEU A 175 9.88 5.76 -8.28
C LEU A 175 10.35 4.70 -7.29
#